data_AF-A0A8C5R7S3-F1
#
_entry.id   AF-A0A8C5R7S3-F1
#
_cell.length_a   1.000
_cell.length_b   1.000
_cell.length_c   1.000
_cell.angle_alpha   90.00
_cell.angle_beta   90.00
_cell.angle_gamma   90.00
#
_symmetry.space_group_name_H-M   'P 1'
#
loop_
_entity.id
_entity.type
_entity.pdbx_description
1 polymer ?
#
loop_
_entity_poly.entity_id
_entity_poly.type
_entity_poly.pdbx_seq_one_letter_code
_entity_poly.pdbx_strand_id
1 'polypeptide(L)'
;MHCRGHQKGHDEIPKGNRRADQAAKAAAKPVHTMDQAKVLLCQQEPQPLMPNYEFYMNWRKFEPKGEFIEIILHKWQDEYELLELNHDYIQWLFPTQFQGRNFYSTPLNPQETRLMINTSEVQQRLRRAYKMMLKFFGVKLMGEYGEEDTEVIEVERAENFASRFENLTTNPHNNLRITRILLSLGELGAEEYQAPLVRFFLKEILIRNKLPRMKKSAMNFFIPAVRDSQDRQDLLFFAWRYYFPKEEFVWGNRGELARYKVKPVVAALLPAPLSEWTPVYSEKEKKWLSEEQGGYGEDGWFQLENGQIVLPATLAPEIVRTLHASTHGGREMMEQQLEPHFYVPGLSVICKAIAQQCVTCAKNNPRTGPSQPPGKQPIGLSPMASLQIDFTVLPPCKGYKYLLEMVCTLTGWVEAFPTRTEKTAEVVKSLMKEIIPRYGLLLEIGSDNGPAFVQNCLQQLARLLGIT
;
A
#
# COMPACT_ATOMS: atom_id res chain seq x y z
N MET A 1 -4.68 18.37 26.66
CA MET A 1 -3.73 17.38 26.13
C MET A 1 -4.33 16.01 26.37
N HIS A 2 -4.70 15.28 25.33
CA HIS A 2 -5.33 13.97 25.51
C HIS A 2 -4.28 12.91 25.82
N CYS A 3 -4.65 12.04 26.75
CA CYS A 3 -4.12 10.70 26.94
C CYS A 3 -3.57 10.02 25.69
N ARG A 4 -2.38 9.40 25.78
CA ARG A 4 -1.87 8.53 24.72
C ARG A 4 -2.17 7.03 24.93
N GLY A 5 -3.02 6.66 25.90
CA GLY A 5 -3.46 5.26 26.12
C GLY A 5 -4.48 4.75 25.08
N HIS A 6 -5.20 5.66 24.42
CA HIS A 6 -6.26 5.33 23.46
C HIS A 6 -5.95 5.78 22.01
N GLN A 7 -4.69 5.71 21.58
CA GLN A 7 -4.34 5.98 20.18
C GLN A 7 -4.40 4.72 19.31
N LYS A 8 -5.20 4.78 18.24
CA LYS A 8 -5.03 3.96 17.03
C LYS A 8 -3.76 4.42 16.30
N GLY A 9 -2.58 4.13 16.85
CA GLY A 9 -1.27 4.41 16.25
C GLY A 9 -0.58 3.15 15.74
N HIS A 10 0.31 3.27 14.76
CA HIS A 10 1.10 2.15 14.21
C HIS A 10 2.50 1.99 14.84
N ASP A 11 2.87 2.91 15.74
CA ASP A 11 4.15 2.94 16.45
C ASP A 11 4.30 1.77 17.43
N GLU A 12 5.54 1.47 17.84
CA GLU A 12 5.87 0.29 18.66
C GLU A 12 5.17 0.28 20.02
N ILE A 13 4.99 1.45 20.64
CA ILE A 13 4.37 1.59 21.96
C ILE A 13 2.86 1.23 21.92
N PRO A 14 2.02 1.81 21.03
CA PRO A 14 0.63 1.36 20.83
C PRO A 14 0.49 -0.10 20.37
N LYS A 15 1.47 -0.67 19.66
CA LYS A 15 1.50 -2.10 19.30
C LYS A 15 1.81 -2.98 20.51
N GLY A 16 2.76 -2.58 21.34
CA GLY A 16 3.10 -3.24 22.60
C GLY A 16 1.91 -3.31 23.54
N ASN A 17 1.25 -2.17 23.76
CA ASN A 17 0.07 -2.09 24.64
C ASN A 17 -1.08 -2.97 24.13
N ARG A 18 -1.34 -3.03 22.81
CA ARG A 18 -2.35 -3.94 22.23
C ARG A 18 -2.01 -5.42 22.38
N ARG A 19 -0.73 -5.79 22.31
CA ARG A 19 -0.28 -7.18 22.51
C ARG A 19 -0.40 -7.59 23.97
N ALA A 20 -0.02 -6.72 24.90
CA ALA A 20 -0.18 -6.94 26.34
C ALA A 20 -1.67 -7.13 26.70
N ASP A 21 -2.53 -6.25 26.16
CA ASP A 21 -3.97 -6.34 26.31
C ASP A 21 -4.52 -7.68 25.78
N GLN A 22 -4.18 -8.08 24.55
CA GLN A 22 -4.61 -9.37 23.98
C GLN A 22 -4.18 -10.58 24.82
N ALA A 23 -2.96 -10.57 25.37
CA ALA A 23 -2.47 -11.65 26.22
C ALA A 23 -3.26 -11.74 27.54
N ALA A 24 -3.54 -10.60 28.17
CA ALA A 24 -4.38 -10.55 29.37
C ALA A 24 -5.83 -11.02 29.11
N LYS A 25 -6.40 -10.66 27.95
CA LYS A 25 -7.73 -11.13 27.49
C LYS A 25 -7.79 -12.64 27.27
N ALA A 26 -6.70 -13.23 26.77
CA ALA A 26 -6.61 -14.67 26.55
C ALA A 26 -6.53 -15.45 27.87
N ALA A 27 -5.76 -14.95 28.83
CA ALA A 27 -5.60 -15.57 30.16
C ALA A 27 -6.88 -15.50 31.02
N ALA A 28 -7.75 -14.51 30.78
CA ALA A 28 -8.96 -14.28 31.58
C ALA A 28 -10.19 -15.10 31.15
N LYS A 29 -10.14 -15.92 30.09
CA LYS A 29 -11.30 -16.74 29.66
C LYS A 29 -11.53 -17.93 30.63
N PRO A 30 -12.77 -18.15 31.13
CA PRO A 30 -13.05 -19.25 32.05
C PRO A 30 -13.03 -20.60 31.32
N VAL A 31 -12.27 -21.55 31.86
CA VAL A 31 -12.31 -22.97 31.51
C VAL A 31 -13.57 -23.56 32.15
N HIS A 32 -14.60 -23.84 31.34
CA HIS A 32 -15.73 -24.66 31.77
C HIS A 32 -15.39 -26.13 31.57
N THR A 33 -15.30 -26.84 32.70
CA THR A 33 -15.13 -28.28 32.83
C THR A 33 -16.40 -29.04 32.45
N MET A 34 -16.33 -29.89 31.42
CA MET A 34 -16.97 -31.23 31.43
C MET A 34 -16.08 -32.22 30.65
N ASP A 35 -15.89 -33.38 31.26
CA ASP A 35 -15.21 -34.62 30.81
C ASP A 35 -13.68 -34.66 30.67
N GLN A 36 -13.04 -34.79 31.84
CA GLN A 36 -11.70 -35.37 32.03
C GLN A 36 -11.57 -36.86 31.62
N ALA A 37 -12.56 -37.45 30.93
CA ALA A 37 -12.49 -38.83 30.42
C ALA A 37 -12.49 -38.93 28.87
N LYS A 38 -12.58 -37.80 28.15
CA LYS A 38 -12.45 -37.74 26.67
C LYS A 38 -11.13 -37.14 26.17
N VAL A 39 -10.28 -36.68 27.09
CA VAL A 39 -8.98 -36.05 26.79
C VAL A 39 -7.94 -37.02 26.20
N LEU A 40 -8.23 -38.31 26.10
CA LEU A 40 -7.32 -39.27 25.44
C LEU A 40 -7.73 -39.72 24.04
N LEU A 41 -8.92 -39.38 23.54
CA LEU A 41 -9.42 -39.86 22.24
C LEU A 41 -10.30 -38.82 21.56
N CYS A 42 -9.74 -37.65 21.26
CA CYS A 42 -10.19 -36.84 20.13
C CYS A 42 -9.02 -36.77 19.17
N GLN A 43 -9.14 -37.54 18.09
CA GLN A 43 -8.18 -37.59 17.00
C GLN A 43 -7.86 -36.17 16.57
N GLN A 44 -6.56 -35.85 16.54
CA GLN A 44 -6.06 -34.67 15.84
C GLN A 44 -6.69 -34.69 14.44
N GLU A 45 -7.63 -33.78 14.16
CA GLU A 45 -7.78 -33.37 12.77
C GLU A 45 -6.39 -32.88 12.36
N PRO A 46 -5.77 -33.45 11.31
CA PRO A 46 -4.46 -33.00 10.87
C PRO A 46 -4.57 -31.49 10.64
N GLN A 47 -3.72 -30.71 11.31
CA GLN A 47 -3.57 -29.29 11.00
C GLN A 47 -3.44 -29.19 9.48
N PRO A 48 -4.26 -28.36 8.80
CA PRO A 48 -4.19 -28.26 7.35
C PRO A 48 -2.75 -27.90 6.99
N LEU A 49 -2.12 -28.73 6.16
CA LEU A 49 -0.79 -28.45 5.64
C LEU A 49 -0.82 -27.07 4.95
N MET A 50 0.13 -26.21 5.32
CA MET A 50 0.27 -24.87 4.74
C MET A 50 1.61 -24.74 4.01
N PRO A 51 1.85 -25.56 2.98
CA PRO A 51 3.17 -25.64 2.36
C PRO A 51 3.57 -24.35 1.64
N ASN A 52 2.63 -23.56 1.10
CA ASN A 52 2.94 -22.28 0.49
C ASN A 52 3.38 -21.27 1.55
N TYR A 53 2.68 -21.22 2.69
CA TYR A 53 3.09 -20.38 3.82
C TYR A 53 4.45 -20.81 4.38
N GLU A 54 4.69 -22.11 4.57
CA GLU A 54 5.98 -22.66 5.01
C GLU A 54 7.12 -22.31 4.04
N PHE A 55 6.87 -22.38 2.73
CA PHE A 55 7.83 -21.96 1.70
C PHE A 55 8.16 -20.48 1.83
N TYR A 56 7.14 -19.63 1.97
CA TYR A 56 7.30 -18.19 2.15
C TYR A 56 7.92 -17.78 3.49
N MET A 57 7.73 -18.58 4.54
CA MET A 57 8.44 -18.42 5.81
C MET A 57 9.86 -18.96 5.77
N ASN A 58 10.31 -19.46 4.61
CA ASN A 58 11.64 -20.02 4.39
C ASN A 58 11.90 -21.28 5.24
N TRP A 59 10.85 -22.00 5.63
CA TRP A 59 10.93 -23.26 6.40
C TRP A 59 10.94 -24.50 5.51
N ARG A 60 10.56 -24.35 4.25
CA ARG A 60 10.48 -25.41 3.26
C ARG A 60 11.15 -24.98 1.95
N LYS A 61 11.81 -25.92 1.27
CA LYS A 61 12.25 -25.76 -0.13
C LYS A 61 11.11 -26.06 -1.07
N PHE A 62 11.03 -25.36 -2.21
CA PHE A 62 10.06 -25.81 -3.21
C PHE A 62 10.42 -27.20 -3.74
N GLU A 63 9.40 -28.02 -3.99
CA GLU A 63 9.56 -29.39 -4.47
C GLU A 63 9.32 -29.47 -5.99
N PRO A 64 9.93 -30.44 -6.71
CA PRO A 64 10.65 -31.63 -6.19
C PRO A 64 12.17 -31.49 -5.98
N LYS A 65 12.85 -30.56 -6.65
CA LYS A 65 14.32 -30.36 -6.55
C LYS A 65 14.67 -28.87 -6.45
N GLY A 66 13.98 -28.16 -5.57
CA GLY A 66 14.11 -26.72 -5.44
C GLY A 66 14.99 -26.26 -4.30
N GLU A 67 14.89 -24.96 -4.05
CA GLU A 67 15.61 -24.25 -3.01
C GLU A 67 14.66 -23.46 -2.11
N PHE A 68 15.21 -22.93 -1.02
CA PHE A 68 14.52 -22.00 -0.13
C PHE A 68 14.25 -20.66 -0.83
N ILE A 69 13.13 -20.01 -0.50
CA ILE A 69 12.71 -18.76 -1.15
C ILE A 69 13.79 -17.67 -1.07
N GLU A 70 14.52 -17.55 0.04
CA GLU A 70 15.60 -16.56 0.15
C GLU A 70 16.77 -16.83 -0.81
N ILE A 71 17.09 -18.10 -1.07
CA ILE A 71 18.14 -18.46 -2.02
C ILE A 71 17.71 -18.06 -3.44
N ILE A 72 16.44 -18.29 -3.79
CA ILE A 72 15.89 -17.92 -5.10
C ILE A 72 15.92 -16.40 -5.25
N LEU A 73 15.35 -15.66 -4.30
CA LEU A 73 15.24 -14.21 -4.36
C LEU A 73 16.60 -13.50 -4.37
N HIS A 74 17.63 -14.10 -3.77
CA HIS A 74 18.97 -13.52 -3.74
C HIS A 74 19.84 -13.97 -4.91
N LYS A 75 19.92 -15.29 -5.18
CA LYS A 75 20.87 -15.85 -6.15
C LYS A 75 20.33 -15.93 -7.56
N TRP A 76 19.01 -16.03 -7.76
CA TRP A 76 18.43 -16.23 -9.09
C TRP A 76 17.96 -14.94 -9.76
N GLN A 77 18.07 -13.80 -9.07
CA GLN A 77 17.47 -12.53 -9.49
C GLN A 77 17.98 -11.98 -10.84
N ASP A 78 19.14 -12.44 -11.28
CA ASP A 78 19.78 -12.08 -12.56
C ASP A 78 20.17 -13.31 -13.40
N GLU A 79 19.74 -14.51 -12.99
CA GLU A 79 20.03 -15.78 -13.67
C GLU A 79 18.89 -16.13 -14.64
N TYR A 80 18.78 -15.38 -15.74
CA TYR A 80 17.60 -15.48 -16.61
C TYR A 80 17.50 -16.81 -17.37
N GLU A 81 18.63 -17.43 -17.71
CA GLU A 81 18.65 -18.77 -18.33
C GLU A 81 18.11 -19.82 -17.36
N LEU A 82 18.50 -19.73 -16.08
CA LEU A 82 18.00 -20.62 -15.02
C LEU A 82 16.49 -20.44 -14.82
N LEU A 83 16.02 -19.19 -14.77
CA LEU A 83 14.60 -18.87 -14.65
C LEU A 83 13.80 -19.30 -15.88
N GLU A 84 14.39 -19.28 -17.08
CA GLU A 84 13.74 -19.77 -18.29
C GLU A 84 13.62 -21.29 -18.28
N LEU A 85 14.71 -22.01 -17.99
CA LEU A 85 14.78 -23.48 -18.07
C LEU A 85 14.05 -24.20 -16.94
N ASN A 86 14.04 -23.62 -15.72
CA ASN A 86 13.36 -24.22 -14.58
C ASN A 86 11.92 -23.69 -14.48
N HIS A 87 10.93 -24.57 -14.51
CA HIS A 87 9.52 -24.19 -14.45
C HIS A 87 8.85 -24.45 -13.10
N ASP A 88 9.53 -25.16 -12.20
CA ASP A 88 8.91 -25.71 -10.99
C ASP A 88 8.71 -24.64 -9.90
N TYR A 89 9.57 -23.61 -9.91
CA TYR A 89 9.55 -22.54 -8.89
C TYR A 89 8.33 -21.64 -8.99
N ILE A 90 7.83 -21.35 -10.21
CA ILE A 90 6.82 -20.30 -10.43
C ILE A 90 5.54 -20.58 -9.65
N GLN A 91 5.25 -21.86 -9.40
CA GLN A 91 4.02 -22.28 -8.75
C GLN A 91 4.03 -22.08 -7.25
N TRP A 92 5.21 -22.21 -6.66
CA TRP A 92 5.48 -21.93 -5.25
C TRP A 92 5.70 -20.44 -5.01
N LEU A 93 6.36 -19.76 -5.95
CA LEU A 93 6.65 -18.34 -5.88
C LEU A 93 5.38 -17.50 -6.08
N PHE A 94 4.45 -17.95 -6.92
CA PHE A 94 3.16 -17.30 -7.12
C PHE A 94 2.04 -18.35 -7.00
N PRO A 95 1.69 -18.75 -5.77
CA PRO A 95 0.68 -19.77 -5.53
C PRO A 95 -0.71 -19.20 -5.85
N THR A 96 -1.61 -20.07 -6.31
CA THR A 96 -2.98 -19.72 -6.71
C THR A 96 -3.97 -20.73 -6.14
N GLN A 97 -5.27 -20.40 -6.09
CA GLN A 97 -6.35 -21.32 -5.68
C GLN A 97 -6.58 -22.47 -6.67
N PHE A 98 -5.96 -22.42 -7.84
CA PHE A 98 -6.02 -23.46 -8.87
C PHE A 98 -4.75 -24.33 -8.89
N GLN A 99 -4.92 -25.63 -9.10
CA GLN A 99 -3.80 -26.56 -9.28
C GLN A 99 -3.03 -26.24 -10.56
N GLY A 100 -1.70 -26.16 -10.45
CA GLY A 100 -0.81 -25.99 -11.60
C GLY A 100 -0.19 -27.31 -12.08
N ARG A 101 0.80 -27.20 -12.98
CA ARG A 101 1.54 -28.36 -13.54
C ARG A 101 2.52 -29.01 -12.55
N ASN A 102 2.89 -28.31 -11.49
CA ASN A 102 3.75 -28.85 -10.44
C ASN A 102 2.83 -29.46 -9.38
N PHE A 103 2.69 -30.77 -9.40
CA PHE A 103 1.81 -31.52 -8.49
C PHE A 103 2.28 -31.46 -7.02
N TYR A 104 3.52 -31.04 -6.76
CA TYR A 104 4.01 -30.83 -5.40
C TYR A 104 3.57 -29.49 -4.81
N SER A 105 3.27 -28.49 -5.64
CA SER A 105 2.66 -27.24 -5.17
C SER A 105 1.16 -27.46 -4.96
N THR A 106 0.67 -27.17 -3.76
CA THR A 106 -0.76 -27.27 -3.45
C THR A 106 -1.47 -25.94 -3.73
N PRO A 107 -2.75 -25.97 -4.13
CA PRO A 107 -3.51 -24.74 -4.30
C PRO A 107 -3.66 -23.98 -2.99
N LEU A 108 -3.73 -22.65 -3.06
CA LEU A 108 -3.96 -21.81 -1.88
C LEU A 108 -5.30 -22.15 -1.23
N ASN A 109 -5.26 -22.48 0.05
CA ASN A 109 -6.46 -22.65 0.86
C ASN A 109 -6.82 -21.34 1.61
N PRO A 110 -8.10 -21.10 1.95
CA PRO A 110 -8.52 -19.83 2.54
C PRO A 110 -7.84 -19.47 3.87
N GLN A 111 -7.40 -20.45 4.66
CA GLN A 111 -6.70 -20.19 5.92
C GLN A 111 -5.27 -19.74 5.66
N GLU A 112 -4.56 -20.46 4.78
CA GLU A 112 -3.22 -20.14 4.32
C GLU A 112 -3.18 -18.76 3.65
N THR A 113 -4.13 -18.46 2.76
CA THR A 113 -4.25 -17.13 2.13
C THR A 113 -4.37 -16.01 3.16
N ARG A 114 -5.23 -16.17 4.18
CA ARG A 114 -5.39 -15.16 5.24
C ARG A 114 -4.10 -14.97 6.03
N LEU A 115 -3.36 -16.04 6.32
CA LEU A 115 -2.08 -15.94 7.03
C LEU A 115 -1.05 -15.22 6.18
N MET A 116 -0.94 -15.55 4.90
CA MET A 116 -0.01 -14.93 3.96
C MET A 116 -0.31 -13.43 3.75
N ILE A 117 -1.59 -13.03 3.65
CA ILE A 117 -2.00 -11.62 3.57
C ILE A 117 -1.57 -10.86 4.83
N ASN A 118 -1.78 -11.43 6.02
CA ASN A 118 -1.55 -10.74 7.29
C ASN A 118 -0.09 -10.80 7.79
N THR A 119 0.82 -11.42 7.04
CA THR A 119 2.23 -11.58 7.45
C THR A 119 3.14 -10.68 6.64
N SER A 120 3.66 -9.62 7.27
CA SER A 120 4.53 -8.63 6.62
C SER A 120 5.75 -9.23 5.91
N GLU A 121 6.39 -10.23 6.52
CA GLU A 121 7.53 -10.96 5.95
C GLU A 121 7.17 -11.67 4.63
N VAL A 122 5.97 -12.27 4.56
CA VAL A 122 5.45 -12.93 3.36
C VAL A 122 5.22 -11.90 2.26
N GLN A 123 4.60 -10.76 2.60
CA GLN A 123 4.35 -9.66 1.66
C GLN A 123 5.66 -9.05 1.10
N GLN A 124 6.69 -8.90 1.94
CA GLN A 124 8.01 -8.45 1.50
C GLN A 124 8.64 -9.43 0.49
N ARG A 125 8.53 -10.75 0.74
CA ARG A 125 9.03 -11.77 -0.19
C ARG A 125 8.23 -11.83 -1.48
N LEU A 126 6.91 -11.65 -1.42
CA LEU A 126 6.04 -11.55 -2.60
C LEU A 126 6.45 -10.37 -3.48
N ARG A 127 6.72 -9.19 -2.87
CA ARG A 127 7.19 -8.01 -3.58
C ARG A 127 8.57 -8.23 -4.23
N ARG A 128 9.52 -8.83 -3.50
CA ARG A 128 10.84 -9.20 -4.04
C ARG A 128 10.73 -10.20 -5.20
N ALA A 129 9.86 -11.19 -5.08
CA ALA A 129 9.56 -12.16 -6.14
C ALA A 129 8.99 -11.47 -7.38
N TYR A 130 8.03 -10.56 -7.19
CA TYR A 130 7.44 -9.77 -8.26
C TYR A 130 8.50 -8.95 -8.99
N LYS A 131 9.35 -8.21 -8.26
CA LYS A 131 10.45 -7.42 -8.84
C LYS A 131 11.43 -8.28 -9.64
N MET A 132 11.81 -9.45 -9.11
CA MET A 132 12.64 -10.41 -9.83
C MET A 132 12.00 -10.84 -11.16
N MET A 133 10.72 -11.18 -11.13
CA MET A 133 10.00 -11.60 -12.34
C MET A 133 9.82 -10.45 -13.34
N LEU A 134 9.61 -9.21 -12.89
CA LEU A 134 9.58 -8.05 -13.77
C LEU A 134 10.91 -7.89 -14.53
N LYS A 135 12.05 -7.96 -13.84
CA LYS A 135 13.39 -7.90 -14.47
C LYS A 135 13.56 -9.00 -15.52
N PHE A 136 13.11 -10.22 -15.20
CA PHE A 136 13.10 -11.35 -16.12
C PHE A 136 12.21 -11.11 -17.36
N PHE A 137 11.16 -10.29 -17.27
CA PHE A 137 10.32 -9.90 -18.40
C PHE A 137 10.82 -8.65 -19.14
N GLY A 138 11.92 -8.03 -18.71
CA GLY A 138 12.41 -6.78 -19.29
C GLY A 138 11.64 -5.55 -18.82
N VAL A 139 11.05 -5.63 -17.62
CA VAL A 139 10.24 -4.59 -16.99
C VAL A 139 10.92 -4.20 -15.68
N LYS A 140 10.90 -2.91 -15.34
CA LYS A 140 11.34 -2.39 -14.04
C LYS A 140 10.17 -1.75 -13.32
N LEU A 141 10.13 -1.92 -12.01
CA LEU A 141 9.23 -1.17 -11.13
C LEU A 141 9.85 0.21 -10.86
N MET A 142 9.06 1.26 -11.00
CA MET A 142 9.45 2.64 -10.69
C MET A 142 9.08 2.94 -9.24
N GLY A 143 9.96 3.62 -8.49
CA GLY A 143 9.64 4.13 -7.15
C GLY A 143 10.04 3.23 -5.97
N GLU A 144 11.23 2.63 -5.98
CA GLU A 144 11.77 1.98 -4.78
C GLU A 144 12.92 2.81 -4.18
N TYR A 145 12.60 3.54 -3.11
CA TYR A 145 13.46 4.37 -2.27
C TYR A 145 13.89 5.74 -2.84
N GLY A 146 13.11 6.75 -2.46
CA GLY A 146 13.44 8.17 -2.45
C GLY A 146 12.32 8.90 -1.73
N GLU A 147 12.66 9.73 -0.76
CA GLU A 147 11.80 10.63 0.00
C GLU A 147 10.68 11.26 -0.85
N GLU A 148 9.43 10.83 -0.65
CA GLU A 148 8.14 11.48 -0.98
C GLU A 148 7.08 10.36 -1.13
N ASP A 149 6.36 10.07 -0.02
CA ASP A 149 5.36 8.99 0.08
C ASP A 149 4.09 9.27 -0.74
N THR A 150 4.21 9.06 -2.05
CA THR A 150 3.11 8.56 -2.88
C THR A 150 3.68 7.38 -3.65
N GLU A 151 3.38 6.16 -3.18
CA GLU A 151 3.81 4.91 -3.81
C GLU A 151 3.05 4.74 -5.12
N VAL A 152 3.44 5.50 -6.15
CA VAL A 152 2.93 5.31 -7.51
C VAL A 152 3.58 4.05 -8.03
N ILE A 153 2.83 2.94 -7.95
CA ILE A 153 3.25 1.64 -8.48
C ILE A 153 3.12 1.70 -9.99
N GLU A 154 4.18 2.19 -10.63
CA GLU A 154 4.31 2.22 -12.08
C GLU A 154 5.43 1.30 -12.56
N VAL A 155 5.30 0.85 -13.80
CA VAL A 155 6.28 -0.02 -14.43
C VAL A 155 6.71 0.53 -15.79
N GLU A 156 7.99 0.37 -16.08
CA GLU A 156 8.60 0.82 -17.33
C GLU A 156 9.47 -0.27 -17.94
N ARG A 157 9.96 -0.04 -19.16
CA ARG A 157 10.96 -0.91 -19.78
C ARG A 157 12.24 -0.88 -18.95
N ALA A 158 12.78 -2.06 -18.61
CA ALA A 158 14.11 -2.18 -18.04
C ALA A 158 15.19 -2.00 -19.13
N GLU A 159 16.45 -1.83 -18.74
CA GLU A 159 17.57 -1.67 -19.68
C GLU A 159 17.73 -2.88 -20.62
N ASN A 160 17.45 -4.08 -20.11
CA ASN A 160 17.52 -5.34 -20.84
C ASN A 160 16.27 -5.66 -21.67
N PHE A 161 15.30 -4.73 -21.81
CA PHE A 161 13.98 -5.04 -22.39
C PHE A 161 14.04 -5.66 -23.79
N ALA A 162 15.01 -5.27 -24.62
CA ALA A 162 15.10 -5.75 -26.00
C ALA A 162 15.28 -7.28 -26.06
N SER A 163 16.29 -7.81 -25.36
CA SER A 163 16.54 -9.25 -25.27
C SER A 163 15.40 -9.98 -24.57
N ARG A 164 14.84 -9.40 -23.49
CA ARG A 164 13.76 -10.05 -22.74
C ARG A 164 12.44 -10.08 -23.51
N PHE A 165 12.15 -9.09 -24.35
CA PHE A 165 10.96 -9.10 -25.22
C PHE A 165 11.07 -10.10 -26.36
N GLU A 166 12.29 -10.30 -26.89
CA GLU A 166 12.56 -11.39 -27.82
C GLU A 166 12.30 -12.75 -27.16
N ASN A 167 12.81 -12.94 -25.94
CA ASN A 167 12.51 -14.12 -25.14
C ASN A 167 10.99 -14.33 -24.93
N LEU A 168 10.24 -13.30 -24.54
CA LEU A 168 8.77 -13.37 -24.39
C LEU A 168 8.06 -13.76 -25.70
N THR A 169 8.61 -13.36 -26.85
CA THR A 169 8.05 -13.68 -28.17
C THR A 169 8.34 -15.13 -28.59
N THR A 170 9.53 -15.63 -28.22
CA THR A 170 10.00 -16.98 -28.55
C THR A 170 9.42 -18.04 -27.59
N ASN A 171 9.20 -17.67 -26.33
CA ASN A 171 8.76 -18.56 -25.26
C ASN A 171 7.34 -18.23 -24.78
N PRO A 172 6.28 -18.68 -25.48
CA PRO A 172 4.90 -18.30 -25.20
C PRO A 172 4.37 -18.80 -23.85
N HIS A 173 5.04 -19.77 -23.23
CA HIS A 173 4.70 -20.26 -21.91
C HIS A 173 4.88 -19.17 -20.83
N ASN A 174 5.68 -18.13 -21.09
CA ASN A 174 5.79 -16.96 -20.22
C ASN A 174 4.47 -16.20 -20.08
N ASN A 175 3.56 -16.28 -21.06
CA ASN A 175 2.19 -15.75 -20.91
C ASN A 175 1.42 -16.45 -19.78
N LEU A 176 1.64 -17.76 -19.58
CA LEU A 176 1.04 -18.51 -18.48
C LEU A 176 1.65 -18.11 -17.13
N ARG A 177 2.97 -17.83 -17.11
CA ARG A 177 3.66 -17.33 -15.90
C ARG A 177 3.14 -15.95 -15.50
N ILE A 178 3.02 -15.00 -16.44
CA ILE A 178 2.46 -13.67 -16.20
C ILE A 178 1.02 -13.78 -15.68
N THR A 179 0.19 -14.61 -16.31
CA THR A 179 -1.19 -14.86 -15.84
C THR A 179 -1.20 -15.35 -14.39
N ARG A 180 -0.32 -16.30 -14.04
CA ARG A 180 -0.22 -16.84 -12.69
C ARG A 180 0.21 -15.78 -11.67
N ILE A 181 1.19 -14.95 -12.03
CA ILE A 181 1.64 -13.83 -11.20
C ILE A 181 0.47 -12.88 -10.92
N LEU A 182 -0.27 -12.48 -11.95
CA LEU A 182 -1.44 -11.61 -11.79
C LEU A 182 -2.48 -12.22 -10.85
N LEU A 183 -2.84 -13.49 -11.04
CA LEU A 183 -3.81 -14.17 -10.16
C LEU A 183 -3.31 -14.24 -8.71
N SER A 184 -2.05 -14.62 -8.50
CA SER A 184 -1.45 -14.73 -7.17
C SER A 184 -1.41 -13.39 -6.43
N LEU A 185 -1.06 -12.30 -7.12
CA LEU A 185 -1.09 -10.94 -6.57
C LEU A 185 -2.49 -10.58 -6.06
N GLY A 186 -3.53 -10.84 -6.85
CA GLY A 186 -4.91 -10.58 -6.45
C GLY A 186 -5.41 -11.51 -5.33
N GLU A 187 -4.90 -12.74 -5.23
CA GLU A 187 -5.25 -13.67 -4.15
C GLU A 187 -4.54 -13.35 -2.83
N LEU A 188 -3.33 -12.79 -2.89
CA LEU A 188 -2.48 -12.47 -1.73
C LEU A 188 -2.55 -10.99 -1.30
N GLY A 189 -3.54 -10.24 -1.79
CA GLY A 189 -3.82 -8.88 -1.35
C GLY A 189 -2.86 -7.80 -1.86
N ALA A 190 -2.19 -8.05 -2.99
CA ALA A 190 -1.26 -7.15 -3.67
C ALA A 190 -1.86 -6.69 -5.02
N GLU A 191 -3.13 -6.29 -4.99
CA GLU A 191 -3.96 -5.95 -6.16
C GLU A 191 -3.42 -4.73 -6.92
N GLU A 192 -2.76 -3.83 -6.19
CA GLU A 192 -2.17 -2.58 -6.69
C GLU A 192 -1.08 -2.78 -7.77
N TYR A 193 -0.48 -3.97 -7.84
CA TYR A 193 0.53 -4.31 -8.87
C TYR A 193 -0.08 -4.86 -10.18
N GLN A 194 -1.37 -5.24 -10.17
CA GLN A 194 -1.99 -5.91 -11.31
C GLN A 194 -2.21 -4.94 -12.48
N ALA A 195 -2.96 -3.86 -12.24
CA ALA A 195 -3.38 -2.95 -13.30
C ALA A 195 -2.19 -2.23 -14.00
N PRO A 196 -1.15 -1.75 -13.29
CA PRO A 196 0.02 -1.14 -13.91
C PRO A 196 0.74 -2.09 -14.88
N LEU A 197 0.93 -3.35 -14.46
CA LEU A 197 1.58 -4.37 -15.30
C LEU A 197 0.77 -4.71 -16.54
N VAL A 198 -0.56 -4.89 -16.39
CA VAL A 198 -1.43 -5.17 -17.54
C VAL A 198 -1.44 -3.98 -18.49
N ARG A 199 -1.57 -2.75 -17.98
CA ARG A 199 -1.54 -1.52 -18.79
C ARG A 199 -0.23 -1.39 -19.56
N PHE A 200 0.90 -1.73 -18.95
CA PHE A 200 2.20 -1.75 -19.61
C PHE A 200 2.22 -2.68 -20.82
N PHE A 201 1.82 -3.94 -20.65
CA PHE A 201 1.76 -4.89 -21.79
C PHE A 201 0.76 -4.44 -22.85
N LEU A 202 -0.38 -3.85 -22.47
CA LEU A 202 -1.33 -3.30 -23.44
C LEU A 202 -0.74 -2.15 -24.27
N LYS A 203 0.03 -1.24 -23.66
CA LYS A 203 0.75 -0.18 -24.38
C LYS A 203 1.77 -0.76 -25.36
N GLU A 204 2.54 -1.76 -24.92
CA GLU A 204 3.52 -2.45 -25.78
C GLU A 204 2.85 -3.12 -26.98
N ILE A 205 1.73 -3.82 -26.75
CA ILE A 205 1.03 -4.60 -27.76
C ILE A 205 0.24 -3.74 -28.74
N LEU A 206 -0.59 -2.82 -28.24
CA LEU A 206 -1.61 -2.15 -29.04
C LEU A 206 -1.13 -0.82 -29.63
N ILE A 207 -0.21 -0.12 -28.95
CA ILE A 207 0.29 1.19 -29.39
C ILE A 207 1.65 1.04 -30.07
N ARG A 208 2.58 0.35 -29.40
CA ARG A 208 3.98 0.23 -29.88
C ARG A 208 4.18 -0.94 -30.84
N ASN A 209 3.15 -1.76 -31.06
CA ASN A 209 3.16 -2.94 -31.91
C ASN A 209 4.33 -3.90 -31.59
N LYS A 210 4.64 -4.07 -30.31
CA LYS A 210 5.61 -5.03 -29.77
C LYS A 210 4.87 -6.24 -29.18
N LEU A 211 5.50 -7.41 -29.14
CA LEU A 211 4.89 -8.63 -28.57
C LEU A 211 3.55 -9.05 -29.21
N PRO A 212 3.40 -9.09 -30.55
CA PRO A 212 2.11 -9.37 -31.20
C PRO A 212 1.51 -10.74 -30.81
N ARG A 213 2.36 -11.74 -30.52
CA ARG A 213 1.94 -13.07 -30.05
C ARG A 213 1.26 -13.05 -28.67
N MET A 214 1.49 -12.01 -27.87
CA MET A 214 0.89 -11.84 -26.54
C MET A 214 -0.51 -11.22 -26.60
N LYS A 215 -0.92 -10.63 -27.73
CA LYS A 215 -2.21 -9.92 -27.89
C LYS A 215 -3.40 -10.73 -27.40
N LYS A 216 -3.51 -12.01 -27.80
CA LYS A 216 -4.60 -12.90 -27.38
C LYS A 216 -4.56 -13.17 -25.87
N SER A 217 -3.38 -13.38 -25.29
CA SER A 217 -3.23 -13.63 -23.85
C SER A 217 -3.55 -12.40 -23.01
N ALA A 218 -3.15 -11.21 -23.47
CA ALA A 218 -3.47 -9.95 -22.81
C ALA A 218 -4.99 -9.74 -22.69
N MET A 219 -5.73 -9.99 -23.77
CA MET A 219 -7.19 -9.84 -23.77
C MET A 219 -7.91 -10.94 -22.97
N ASN A 220 -7.51 -12.20 -23.15
CA ASN A 220 -8.24 -13.34 -22.59
C ASN A 220 -7.90 -13.67 -21.14
N PHE A 221 -6.70 -13.30 -20.66
CA PHE A 221 -6.20 -13.76 -19.37
C PHE A 221 -5.65 -12.63 -18.51
N PHE A 222 -4.93 -11.65 -19.07
CA PHE A 222 -4.31 -10.62 -18.23
C PHE A 222 -5.35 -9.63 -17.70
N ILE A 223 -6.19 -9.08 -18.58
CA ILE A 223 -7.27 -8.16 -18.17
C ILE A 223 -8.25 -8.86 -17.19
N PRO A 224 -8.75 -10.09 -17.45
CA PRO A 224 -9.65 -10.77 -16.51
C PRO A 224 -9.03 -11.13 -15.16
N ALA A 225 -7.70 -11.29 -15.08
CA ALA A 225 -7.01 -11.58 -13.82
C ALA A 225 -6.99 -10.39 -12.86
N VAL A 226 -7.19 -9.17 -13.36
CA VAL A 226 -7.28 -7.96 -12.51
C VAL A 226 -8.53 -8.06 -11.64
N ARG A 227 -8.31 -8.00 -10.33
CA ARG A 227 -9.32 -8.25 -9.31
C ARG A 227 -10.22 -7.03 -9.12
N ASP A 228 -9.63 -5.84 -9.07
CA ASP A 228 -10.39 -4.60 -8.99
C ASP A 228 -11.25 -4.40 -10.24
N SER A 229 -12.55 -4.20 -10.02
CA SER A 229 -13.53 -4.13 -11.09
C SER A 229 -13.41 -2.85 -11.92
N GLN A 230 -12.96 -1.75 -11.31
CA GLN A 230 -12.80 -0.46 -11.96
C GLN A 230 -11.55 -0.48 -12.83
N ASP A 231 -10.41 -0.91 -12.29
CA ASP A 231 -9.16 -1.08 -13.04
C ASP A 231 -9.36 -2.00 -14.24
N ARG A 232 -10.06 -3.13 -14.05
CA ARG A 232 -10.38 -4.04 -15.14
C ARG A 232 -11.21 -3.37 -16.24
N GLN A 233 -12.17 -2.52 -15.87
CA GLN A 233 -12.99 -1.80 -16.83
C GLN A 233 -12.21 -0.71 -17.57
N ASP A 234 -11.32 0.01 -16.86
CA ASP A 234 -10.43 1.00 -17.44
C ASP A 234 -9.42 0.37 -18.42
N LEU A 235 -8.92 -0.83 -18.10
CA LEU A 235 -8.07 -1.63 -18.99
C LEU A 235 -8.82 -2.16 -20.21
N LEU A 236 -10.07 -2.62 -20.05
CA LEU A 236 -10.93 -3.03 -21.17
C LEU A 236 -11.22 -1.87 -22.11
N PHE A 237 -11.52 -0.69 -21.56
CA PHE A 237 -11.70 0.52 -22.35
C PHE A 237 -10.41 0.93 -23.06
N PHE A 238 -9.27 0.92 -22.38
CA PHE A 238 -7.96 1.18 -22.98
C PHE A 238 -7.71 0.21 -24.14
N ALA A 239 -7.90 -1.09 -23.91
CA ALA A 239 -7.74 -2.11 -24.93
C ALA A 239 -8.66 -1.84 -26.11
N TRP A 240 -9.97 -1.67 -25.88
CA TRP A 240 -10.94 -1.34 -26.92
C TRP A 240 -10.49 -0.12 -27.72
N ARG A 241 -10.08 0.97 -27.06
CA ARG A 241 -9.70 2.25 -27.67
C ARG A 241 -8.55 2.14 -28.65
N TYR A 242 -7.55 1.31 -28.37
CA TYR A 242 -6.35 1.13 -29.21
C TYR A 242 -6.33 -0.19 -30.01
N TYR A 243 -7.34 -1.04 -29.85
CA TYR A 243 -7.43 -2.28 -30.62
C TYR A 243 -7.74 -1.99 -32.09
N PHE A 244 -6.93 -2.58 -32.98
CA PHE A 244 -7.15 -2.57 -34.43
C PHE A 244 -7.03 -4.01 -34.99
N PRO A 245 -7.88 -4.40 -35.96
CA PRO A 245 -9.09 -3.68 -36.41
C PRO A 245 -10.21 -3.68 -35.34
N LYS A 246 -11.07 -2.65 -35.33
CA LYS A 246 -12.06 -2.44 -34.25
C LYS A 246 -13.15 -3.52 -34.25
N GLU A 247 -13.43 -4.07 -35.42
CA GLU A 247 -14.46 -5.05 -35.69
C GLU A 247 -14.13 -6.43 -35.08
N GLU A 248 -12.85 -6.70 -34.84
CA GLU A 248 -12.38 -7.93 -34.18
C GLU A 248 -12.40 -7.84 -32.66
N PHE A 249 -12.71 -6.68 -32.09
CA PHE A 249 -12.79 -6.53 -30.64
C PHE A 249 -14.10 -7.13 -30.12
N VAL A 250 -13.98 -8.24 -29.40
CA VAL A 250 -15.10 -9.04 -28.85
C VAL A 250 -15.22 -8.98 -27.32
N TRP A 251 -14.33 -8.25 -26.65
CA TRP A 251 -14.23 -8.23 -25.19
C TRP A 251 -15.05 -7.09 -24.57
N GLY A 252 -16.31 -7.35 -24.26
CA GLY A 252 -17.22 -6.39 -23.62
C GLY A 252 -18.24 -5.77 -24.58
N ASN A 253 -19.19 -5.01 -24.03
CA ASN A 253 -20.27 -4.42 -24.81
C ASN A 253 -19.78 -3.14 -25.52
N ARG A 254 -19.79 -3.14 -26.85
CA ARG A 254 -19.33 -2.00 -27.67
C ARG A 254 -20.08 -0.70 -27.38
N GLY A 255 -21.39 -0.77 -27.13
CA GLY A 255 -22.20 0.39 -26.81
C GLY A 255 -21.91 0.97 -25.43
N GLU A 256 -21.55 0.12 -24.47
CA GLU A 256 -21.08 0.56 -23.14
C GLU A 256 -19.68 1.16 -23.24
N LEU A 257 -18.76 0.50 -23.93
CA LEU A 257 -17.38 0.97 -24.13
C LEU A 257 -17.31 2.30 -24.89
N ALA A 258 -18.14 2.51 -25.91
CA ALA A 258 -18.22 3.77 -26.65
C ALA A 258 -18.75 4.93 -25.79
N ARG A 259 -19.58 4.63 -24.79
CA ARG A 259 -20.11 5.60 -23.82
C ARG A 259 -19.31 5.64 -22.52
N TYR A 260 -18.31 4.77 -22.40
CA TYR A 260 -17.54 4.63 -21.18
C TYR A 260 -16.68 5.87 -21.02
N LYS A 261 -16.99 6.63 -19.98
CA LYS A 261 -16.11 7.67 -19.49
C LYS A 261 -15.24 7.01 -18.45
N VAL A 262 -13.96 6.86 -18.77
CA VAL A 262 -12.94 6.52 -17.76
C VAL A 262 -13.22 7.38 -16.55
N LYS A 263 -13.36 6.76 -15.37
CA LYS A 263 -13.51 7.54 -14.14
C LYS A 263 -12.35 8.51 -14.15
N PRO A 264 -12.64 9.81 -14.10
CA PRO A 264 -11.57 10.77 -14.16
C PRO A 264 -10.68 10.48 -12.94
N VAL A 265 -9.48 9.94 -13.17
CA VAL A 265 -8.30 10.68 -12.71
C VAL A 265 -8.29 11.95 -13.57
N VAL A 266 -9.25 12.80 -13.22
CA VAL A 266 -9.58 14.16 -13.65
C VAL A 266 -9.78 14.47 -15.13
N ALA A 267 -10.34 13.58 -15.95
CA ALA A 267 -10.76 13.89 -17.33
C ALA A 267 -11.99 14.82 -17.48
N ALA A 268 -12.18 15.79 -16.60
CA ALA A 268 -13.10 16.91 -16.81
C ALA A 268 -12.41 18.19 -16.35
N LEU A 269 -12.55 19.25 -17.16
CA LEU A 269 -12.02 20.60 -16.97
C LEU A 269 -10.70 20.90 -17.71
N LEU A 270 -10.68 20.67 -19.03
CA LEU A 270 -9.95 21.64 -19.84
C LEU A 270 -10.64 23.00 -19.63
N PRO A 271 -9.89 24.07 -19.30
CA PRO A 271 -10.47 25.37 -18.97
C PRO A 271 -11.01 26.04 -20.23
N ALA A 272 -12.34 26.05 -20.37
CA ALA A 272 -13.06 26.58 -21.52
C ALA A 272 -12.67 25.94 -22.88
N PRO A 273 -13.57 25.94 -23.89
CA PRO A 273 -13.15 25.60 -25.24
C PRO A 273 -12.05 26.57 -25.70
N LEU A 274 -11.04 26.08 -26.41
CA LEU A 274 -9.90 26.87 -26.93
C LEU A 274 -10.33 28.15 -27.68
N SER A 275 -11.58 28.18 -28.17
CA SER A 275 -12.23 29.33 -28.78
C SER A 275 -12.35 30.58 -27.87
N GLU A 276 -12.25 30.43 -26.55
CA GLU A 276 -12.27 31.57 -25.61
C GLU A 276 -10.91 32.24 -25.45
N TRP A 277 -9.85 31.62 -25.99
CA TRP A 277 -8.47 32.07 -25.82
C TRP A 277 -7.85 32.45 -27.18
N THR A 278 -7.10 33.55 -27.21
CA THR A 278 -6.38 33.99 -28.40
C THR A 278 -4.88 33.74 -28.24
N PRO A 279 -4.25 32.92 -29.09
CA PRO A 279 -2.83 32.62 -28.96
C PRO A 279 -1.98 33.82 -29.39
N VAL A 280 -1.08 34.26 -28.51
CA VAL A 280 -0.09 35.31 -28.81
C VAL A 280 1.31 34.76 -28.52
N TYR A 281 1.99 34.32 -29.57
CA TYR A 281 3.37 33.85 -29.49
C TYR A 281 4.35 35.02 -29.59
N SER A 282 5.33 35.07 -28.69
CA SER A 282 6.45 36.01 -28.74
C SER A 282 7.36 35.73 -29.94
N GLU A 283 8.18 36.71 -30.33
CA GLU A 283 9.16 36.52 -31.42
C GLU A 283 10.16 35.39 -31.14
N LYS A 284 10.51 35.20 -29.85
CA LYS A 284 11.33 34.06 -29.43
C LYS A 284 10.60 32.74 -29.68
N GLU A 285 9.29 32.69 -29.38
CA GLU A 285 8.47 31.51 -29.61
C GLU A 285 8.29 31.20 -31.09
N LYS A 286 7.93 32.20 -31.89
CA LYS A 286 7.83 32.04 -33.35
C LYS A 286 9.12 31.52 -33.96
N LYS A 287 10.28 31.98 -33.46
CA LYS A 287 11.60 31.54 -33.94
C LYS A 287 11.82 30.04 -33.71
N TRP A 288 11.64 29.53 -32.50
CA TRP A 288 11.86 28.09 -32.27
C TRP A 288 10.73 27.23 -32.87
N LEU A 289 9.49 27.73 -32.90
CA LEU A 289 8.38 27.06 -33.58
C LEU A 289 8.62 26.91 -35.10
N SER A 290 9.37 27.83 -35.72
CA SER A 290 9.73 27.72 -37.14
C SER A 290 10.73 26.59 -37.45
N GLU A 291 11.40 26.07 -36.42
CA GLU A 291 12.35 24.96 -36.52
C GLU A 291 11.69 23.60 -36.20
N GLU A 292 10.45 23.61 -35.70
CA GLU A 292 9.69 22.42 -35.30
C GLU A 292 8.81 21.87 -36.44
N GLN A 293 8.55 20.56 -36.40
CA GLN A 293 7.66 19.88 -37.35
C GLN A 293 6.20 20.12 -36.95
N GLY A 294 5.59 21.17 -37.52
CA GLY A 294 4.23 21.61 -37.22
C GLY A 294 3.78 22.78 -38.09
N GLY A 295 2.63 23.38 -37.75
CA GLY A 295 2.10 24.52 -38.47
C GLY A 295 1.03 25.30 -37.71
N TYR A 296 0.74 26.51 -38.16
CA TYR A 296 -0.34 27.34 -37.62
C TYR A 296 -1.68 26.92 -38.23
N GLY A 297 -2.68 26.67 -37.38
CA GLY A 297 -4.07 26.52 -37.77
C GLY A 297 -4.72 27.86 -38.18
N GLU A 298 -5.89 27.79 -38.80
CA GLU A 298 -6.69 28.98 -39.18
C GLU A 298 -7.11 29.83 -37.97
N ASP A 299 -7.11 29.22 -36.79
CA ASP A 299 -7.40 29.81 -35.48
C ASP A 299 -6.15 30.42 -34.78
N GLY A 300 -5.00 30.39 -35.45
CA GLY A 300 -3.76 31.02 -34.99
C GLY A 300 -2.94 30.18 -34.00
N TRP A 301 -3.39 28.97 -33.65
CA TRP A 301 -2.67 28.05 -32.77
C TRP A 301 -1.59 27.28 -33.53
N PHE A 302 -0.43 27.10 -32.94
CA PHE A 302 0.60 26.23 -33.49
C PHE A 302 0.36 24.79 -33.03
N GLN A 303 0.24 23.86 -34.00
CA GLN A 303 0.04 22.44 -33.75
C GLN A 303 1.26 21.63 -34.21
N LEU A 304 1.73 20.75 -33.33
CA LEU A 304 2.82 19.80 -33.60
C LEU A 304 2.31 18.60 -34.40
N GLU A 305 3.20 17.88 -35.09
CA GLU A 305 2.85 16.69 -35.88
C GLU A 305 2.15 15.59 -35.07
N ASN A 306 2.46 15.49 -33.77
CA ASN A 306 1.82 14.53 -32.86
C ASN A 306 0.40 14.94 -32.41
N GLY A 307 -0.12 16.07 -32.91
CA GLY A 307 -1.45 16.59 -32.64
C GLY A 307 -1.55 17.51 -31.41
N GLN A 308 -0.49 17.72 -30.64
CA GLN A 308 -0.49 18.63 -29.49
C GLN A 308 -0.48 20.10 -29.94
N ILE A 309 -1.18 20.95 -29.18
CA ILE A 309 -1.20 22.40 -29.38
C ILE A 309 -0.13 23.04 -28.49
N VAL A 310 0.73 23.90 -29.05
CA VAL A 310 1.71 24.62 -28.26
C VAL A 310 1.04 25.79 -27.54
N LEU A 311 1.05 25.80 -26.21
CA LEU A 311 0.56 26.95 -25.45
C LEU A 311 1.62 28.06 -25.38
N PRO A 312 1.27 29.32 -25.70
CA PRO A 312 2.14 30.45 -25.44
C PRO A 312 2.48 30.58 -23.96
N ALA A 313 3.72 30.99 -23.65
CA ALA A 313 4.20 31.15 -22.28
C ALA A 313 3.39 32.18 -21.47
N THR A 314 2.79 33.16 -22.14
CA THR A 314 1.90 34.17 -21.52
C THR A 314 0.58 33.55 -21.04
N LEU A 315 0.08 32.55 -21.75
CA LEU A 315 -1.24 31.96 -21.54
C LEU A 315 -1.19 30.71 -20.64
N ALA A 316 -0.09 29.98 -20.68
CA ALA A 316 0.09 28.74 -19.92
C ALA A 316 -0.22 28.87 -18.41
N PRO A 317 0.26 29.90 -17.68
CA PRO A 317 -0.06 30.05 -16.26
C PRO A 317 -1.55 30.29 -15.98
N GLU A 318 -2.28 30.88 -16.91
CA GLU A 318 -3.71 31.19 -16.76
C GLU A 318 -4.58 29.95 -16.98
N ILE A 319 -4.25 29.14 -18.00
CA ILE A 319 -4.87 27.84 -18.26
C ILE A 319 -4.64 26.91 -17.06
N VAL A 320 -3.40 26.79 -16.57
CA VAL A 320 -3.08 25.96 -15.40
C VAL A 320 -3.80 26.48 -14.15
N ARG A 321 -3.91 27.80 -13.96
CA ARG A 321 -4.67 28.38 -12.85
C ARG A 321 -6.15 28.03 -12.92
N THR A 322 -6.76 28.06 -14.09
CA THR A 322 -8.19 27.72 -14.27
C THR A 322 -8.44 26.23 -14.03
N LEU A 323 -7.54 25.36 -14.51
CA LEU A 323 -7.58 23.93 -14.20
C LEU A 323 -7.41 23.69 -12.69
N HIS A 324 -6.45 24.36 -12.06
CA HIS A 324 -6.23 24.24 -10.61
C HIS A 324 -7.44 24.76 -9.81
N ALA A 325 -8.02 25.89 -10.19
CA ALA A 325 -9.15 26.48 -9.47
C ALA A 325 -10.41 25.61 -9.53
N SER A 326 -10.59 24.86 -10.61
CA SER A 326 -11.76 23.99 -10.81
C SER A 326 -11.60 22.60 -10.19
N THR A 327 -10.36 22.13 -9.98
CA THR A 327 -10.08 20.76 -9.50
C THR A 327 -9.36 20.70 -8.16
N HIS A 328 -8.68 21.77 -7.76
CA HIS A 328 -7.64 21.77 -6.72
C HIS A 328 -6.60 20.66 -6.88
N GLY A 329 -6.39 20.18 -8.11
CA GLY A 329 -5.44 19.13 -8.44
C GLY A 329 -4.01 19.53 -8.11
N GLY A 330 -3.23 18.55 -7.64
CA GLY A 330 -1.80 18.69 -7.43
C GLY A 330 -1.02 18.76 -8.75
N ARG A 331 0.31 18.91 -8.64
CA ARG A 331 1.21 19.09 -9.80
C ARG A 331 1.03 17.99 -10.87
N GLU A 332 1.21 16.73 -10.48
CA GLU A 332 1.15 15.56 -11.38
C GLU A 332 -0.19 15.43 -12.06
N MET A 333 -1.24 15.68 -11.30
CA MET A 333 -2.61 15.61 -11.74
C MET A 333 -2.85 16.64 -12.87
N MET A 334 -2.40 17.89 -12.68
CA MET A 334 -2.51 18.92 -13.72
C MET A 334 -1.65 18.62 -14.95
N GLU A 335 -0.45 18.07 -14.76
CA GLU A 335 0.44 17.63 -15.86
C GLU A 335 -0.26 16.55 -16.71
N GLN A 336 -0.77 15.50 -16.07
CA GLN A 336 -1.46 14.38 -16.75
C GLN A 336 -2.68 14.81 -17.57
N GLN A 337 -3.37 15.88 -17.18
CA GLN A 337 -4.51 16.41 -17.93
C GLN A 337 -4.11 17.25 -19.14
N LEU A 338 -3.02 18.03 -19.00
CA LEU A 338 -2.62 18.99 -20.02
C LEU A 338 -1.71 18.34 -21.08
N GLU A 339 -0.79 17.45 -20.69
CA GLU A 339 0.18 16.82 -21.60
C GLU A 339 -0.44 16.12 -22.82
N PRO A 340 -1.58 15.41 -22.74
CA PRO A 340 -2.14 14.74 -23.92
C PRO A 340 -2.61 15.71 -25.02
N HIS A 341 -2.90 16.97 -24.67
CA HIS A 341 -3.52 17.95 -25.56
C HIS A 341 -2.59 19.12 -25.87
N PHE A 342 -1.71 19.48 -24.95
CA PHE A 342 -0.90 20.67 -25.01
C PHE A 342 0.59 20.38 -24.81
N TYR A 343 1.41 21.09 -25.59
CA TYR A 343 2.82 21.24 -25.30
C TYR A 343 3.04 22.57 -24.58
N VAL A 344 3.59 22.50 -23.36
CA VAL A 344 3.82 23.67 -22.50
C VAL A 344 5.26 23.66 -21.99
N PRO A 345 6.12 24.57 -22.49
CA PRO A 345 7.48 24.70 -21.96
C PRO A 345 7.45 24.97 -20.45
N GLY A 346 8.08 24.08 -19.67
CA GLY A 346 8.17 24.24 -18.22
C GLY A 346 6.86 23.97 -17.45
N LEU A 347 5.94 23.18 -18.01
CA LEU A 347 4.64 22.85 -17.39
C LEU A 347 4.75 22.50 -15.90
N SER A 348 5.72 21.65 -15.55
CA SER A 348 5.90 21.16 -14.19
C SER A 348 6.18 22.27 -13.18
N VAL A 349 6.99 23.25 -13.57
CA VAL A 349 7.34 24.41 -12.74
C VAL A 349 6.09 25.27 -12.50
N ILE A 350 5.30 25.47 -13.54
CA ILE A 350 4.06 26.25 -13.49
C ILE A 350 3.02 25.57 -12.58
N CYS A 351 2.77 24.28 -12.79
CA CYS A 351 1.86 23.47 -11.98
C CYS A 351 2.25 23.47 -10.50
N LYS A 352 3.55 23.30 -10.19
CA LYS A 352 4.07 23.34 -8.82
C LYS A 352 3.85 24.70 -8.17
N ALA A 353 4.21 25.78 -8.85
CA ALA A 353 4.08 27.13 -8.32
C ALA A 353 2.62 27.48 -7.99
N ILE A 354 1.69 27.13 -8.87
CA ILE A 354 0.25 27.40 -8.69
C ILE A 354 -0.32 26.60 -7.50
N ALA A 355 0.00 25.30 -7.41
CA ALA A 355 -0.47 24.47 -6.31
C ALA A 355 0.07 24.96 -4.94
N GLN A 356 1.35 25.38 -4.88
CA GLN A 356 1.98 25.88 -3.66
C GLN A 356 1.41 27.23 -3.18
N GLN A 357 0.95 28.07 -4.09
CA GLN A 357 0.37 29.38 -3.76
C GLN A 357 -1.12 29.30 -3.35
N CYS A 358 -1.75 28.12 -3.47
CA CYS A 358 -3.16 27.95 -3.19
C CYS A 358 -3.45 27.85 -1.69
N VAL A 359 -4.11 28.88 -1.14
CA VAL A 359 -4.51 28.94 0.27
C VAL A 359 -5.46 27.81 0.66
N THR A 360 -6.37 27.43 -0.24
CA THR A 360 -7.32 26.32 0.01
C THR A 360 -6.59 25.00 0.13
N CYS A 361 -5.64 24.71 -0.77
CA CYS A 361 -4.82 23.50 -0.68
C CYS A 361 -3.93 23.53 0.57
N ALA A 362 -3.30 24.66 0.89
CA ALA A 362 -2.44 24.78 2.07
C ALA A 362 -3.18 24.52 3.40
N LYS A 363 -4.47 24.88 3.49
CA LYS A 363 -5.29 24.66 4.70
C LYS A 363 -5.81 23.23 4.84
N ASN A 364 -6.12 22.57 3.73
CA ASN A 364 -6.84 21.31 3.73
C ASN A 364 -5.95 20.10 3.45
N ASN A 365 -4.83 20.30 2.75
CA ASN A 365 -3.92 19.21 2.46
C ASN A 365 -3.17 18.82 3.74
N PRO A 366 -3.07 17.52 4.04
CA PRO A 366 -2.25 17.05 5.14
C PRO A 366 -0.84 17.61 5.03
N ARG A 367 -0.27 18.03 6.15
CA ARG A 367 1.13 18.47 6.18
C ARG A 367 2.01 17.30 5.71
N THR A 368 2.65 17.49 4.56
CA THR A 368 3.69 16.59 4.06
C THR A 368 5.05 17.06 4.56
N GLY A 369 5.91 16.11 4.91
CA GLY A 369 7.23 16.36 5.47
C GLY A 369 7.49 15.54 6.73
N PRO A 370 8.76 15.51 7.21
CA PRO A 370 9.12 14.72 8.37
C PRO A 370 8.23 15.09 9.57
N SER A 371 7.69 14.06 10.22
CA SER A 371 7.05 14.22 11.51
C SER A 371 8.01 14.94 12.44
N GLN A 372 7.47 15.78 13.32
CA GLN A 372 8.32 16.36 14.36
C GLN A 372 9.01 15.24 15.14
N PRO A 373 10.30 15.40 15.47
CA PRO A 373 11.04 14.36 16.17
C PRO A 373 10.25 13.95 17.43
N PRO A 374 10.14 12.64 17.71
CA PRO A 374 9.39 12.17 18.87
C PRO A 374 9.91 12.83 20.15
N GLY A 375 9.00 13.37 20.95
CA GLY A 375 9.36 13.83 22.30
C GLY A 375 9.90 12.65 23.12
N LYS A 376 10.94 12.89 23.91
CA LYS A 376 11.44 11.89 24.87
C LYS A 376 10.55 11.90 26.11
N GLN A 377 10.04 10.75 26.51
CA GLN A 377 9.40 10.62 27.82
C GLN A 377 10.47 10.65 28.91
N PRO A 378 10.21 11.34 30.03
CA PRO A 378 11.11 11.29 31.18
C PRO A 378 11.18 9.86 31.74
N ILE A 379 12.38 9.46 32.15
CA ILE A 379 12.66 8.14 32.74
C ILE A 379 13.05 8.36 34.20
N GLY A 380 12.48 7.59 35.12
CA GLY A 380 12.80 7.67 36.54
C GLY A 380 14.26 7.35 36.84
N LEU A 381 14.82 7.98 37.90
CA LEU A 381 16.23 7.81 38.28
C LEU A 381 16.51 6.56 39.13
N SER A 382 15.46 5.92 39.67
CA SER A 382 15.55 4.68 40.44
C SER A 382 14.35 3.77 40.18
N PRO A 383 14.50 2.44 40.35
CA PRO A 383 13.41 1.50 40.14
C PRO A 383 12.19 1.87 40.96
N MET A 384 11.01 1.81 40.34
CA MET A 384 9.71 2.13 40.93
C MET A 384 9.54 3.57 41.44
N ALA A 385 10.46 4.50 41.16
CA ALA A 385 10.27 5.90 41.54
C ALA A 385 9.30 6.66 40.62
N SER A 386 9.30 6.36 39.32
CA SER A 386 8.40 6.98 38.34
C SER A 386 7.60 5.90 37.62
N LEU A 387 6.27 5.95 37.73
CA LEU A 387 5.35 5.00 37.11
C LEU A 387 4.58 5.64 35.96
N GLN A 388 4.37 4.90 34.88
CA GLN A 388 3.35 5.20 33.89
C GLN A 388 2.13 4.30 34.14
N ILE A 389 0.95 4.90 34.30
CA ILE A 389 -0.29 4.17 34.58
C ILE A 389 -1.33 4.33 33.48
N ASP A 390 -2.06 3.26 33.20
CA ASP A 390 -3.13 3.26 32.19
C ASP A 390 -4.22 2.25 32.52
N PHE A 391 -5.40 2.42 31.92
CA PHE A 391 -6.47 1.44 31.97
C PHE A 391 -6.69 0.78 30.62
N THR A 392 -6.80 -0.54 30.65
CA THR A 392 -7.09 -1.33 29.46
C THR A 392 -8.40 -2.10 29.62
N VAL A 393 -9.24 -2.16 28.59
CA VAL A 393 -10.55 -2.83 28.63
C VAL A 393 -10.45 -4.28 28.17
N LEU A 394 -10.75 -5.23 29.05
CA LEU A 394 -10.80 -6.69 28.82
C LEU A 394 -12.24 -7.20 28.59
N PRO A 395 -12.44 -8.36 27.92
CA PRO A 395 -13.70 -9.08 27.97
C PRO A 395 -14.11 -9.34 29.42
N PRO A 396 -15.37 -9.07 29.79
CA PRO A 396 -15.81 -9.26 31.16
C PRO A 396 -15.61 -10.70 31.66
N CYS A 397 -14.95 -10.86 32.80
CA CYS A 397 -14.81 -12.14 33.48
C CYS A 397 -15.01 -11.96 34.98
N LYS A 398 -15.93 -12.72 35.58
CA LYS A 398 -16.26 -12.68 37.03
C LYS A 398 -16.53 -11.27 37.57
N GLY A 399 -17.13 -10.41 36.73
CA GLY A 399 -17.47 -9.03 37.05
C GLY A 399 -16.31 -8.01 36.92
N TYR A 400 -15.12 -8.44 36.49
CA TYR A 400 -13.99 -7.57 36.15
C TYR A 400 -13.99 -7.31 34.64
N LYS A 401 -13.73 -6.06 34.26
CA LYS A 401 -13.75 -5.61 32.85
C LYS A 401 -12.54 -4.75 32.48
N TYR A 402 -11.85 -4.17 33.47
CA TYR A 402 -10.73 -3.27 33.25
C TYR A 402 -9.47 -3.84 33.87
N LEU A 403 -8.32 -3.49 33.33
CA LEU A 403 -7.00 -3.82 33.86
C LEU A 403 -6.28 -2.50 34.11
N LEU A 404 -5.92 -2.22 35.36
CA LEU A 404 -5.07 -1.09 35.70
C LEU A 404 -3.62 -1.55 35.59
N GLU A 405 -2.91 -1.00 34.61
CA GLU A 405 -1.51 -1.28 34.34
C GLU A 405 -0.65 -0.18 34.95
N MET A 406 0.44 -0.57 35.62
CA MET A 406 1.43 0.34 36.18
C MET A 406 2.82 -0.12 35.78
N VAL A 407 3.53 0.71 35.03
CA VAL A 407 4.83 0.37 34.44
C VAL A 407 5.91 1.26 35.03
N CYS A 408 6.96 0.66 35.57
CA CYS A 408 8.16 1.38 35.97
C CYS A 408 8.88 1.92 34.74
N THR A 409 9.02 3.24 34.65
CA THR A 409 9.65 3.90 33.49
C THR A 409 11.14 3.56 33.34
N LEU A 410 11.85 3.23 34.43
CA LEU A 410 13.27 2.85 34.38
C LEU A 410 13.49 1.39 33.97
N THR A 411 12.77 0.46 34.60
CA THR A 411 13.04 -0.97 34.45
C THR A 411 12.11 -1.68 33.48
N GLY A 412 11.00 -1.04 33.10
CA GLY A 412 9.93 -1.69 32.35
C GLY A 412 9.14 -2.72 33.17
N TRP A 413 9.31 -2.79 34.49
CA TRP A 413 8.56 -3.70 35.35
C TRP A 413 7.06 -3.36 35.34
N VAL A 414 6.20 -4.37 35.18
CA VAL A 414 4.76 -4.21 35.01
C VAL A 414 4.00 -4.81 36.19
N GLU A 415 3.12 -4.03 36.80
CA GLU A 415 2.09 -4.48 37.73
C GLU A 415 0.71 -4.28 37.11
N ALA A 416 -0.13 -5.30 37.16
CA ALA A 416 -1.44 -5.28 36.50
C ALA A 416 -2.55 -5.74 37.46
N PHE A 417 -3.57 -4.89 37.67
CA PHE A 417 -4.64 -5.14 38.63
C PHE A 417 -6.00 -5.23 37.93
N PRO A 418 -6.73 -6.36 38.01
CA PRO A 418 -8.07 -6.46 37.46
C PRO A 418 -9.04 -5.60 38.28
N THR A 419 -9.79 -4.75 37.62
CA THR A 419 -10.75 -3.81 38.25
C THR A 419 -12.13 -3.93 37.61
N ARG A 420 -13.16 -3.65 38.42
CA ARG A 420 -14.56 -3.67 37.94
C ARG A 420 -14.96 -2.35 37.28
N THR A 421 -14.26 -1.27 37.62
CA THR A 421 -14.54 0.08 37.15
C THR A 421 -13.25 0.81 36.80
N GLU A 422 -13.32 1.75 35.88
CA GLU A 422 -12.22 2.67 35.54
C GLU A 422 -12.28 3.92 36.44
N LYS A 423 -12.43 3.72 37.76
CA LYS A 423 -12.61 4.81 38.72
C LYS A 423 -11.33 5.06 39.49
N THR A 424 -11.15 6.31 39.90
CA THR A 424 -10.05 6.76 40.77
C THR A 424 -9.90 5.93 42.03
N ALA A 425 -11.01 5.45 42.60
CA ALA A 425 -10.99 4.60 43.79
C ALA A 425 -10.19 3.30 43.58
N GLU A 426 -10.20 2.72 42.39
CA GLU A 426 -9.44 1.51 42.07
C GLU A 426 -7.94 1.84 41.98
N VAL A 427 -7.59 2.99 41.39
CA VAL A 427 -6.20 3.49 41.32
C VAL A 427 -5.63 3.73 42.71
N VAL A 428 -6.34 4.50 43.54
CA VAL A 428 -5.95 4.79 44.92
C VAL A 428 -5.80 3.50 45.73
N LYS A 429 -6.74 2.56 45.58
CA LYS A 429 -6.70 1.28 46.26
C LYS A 429 -5.46 0.47 45.87
N SER A 430 -5.13 0.36 44.58
CA SER A 430 -3.95 -0.37 44.12
C SER A 430 -2.65 0.29 44.56
N LEU A 431 -2.55 1.63 44.50
CA LEU A 431 -1.37 2.35 44.97
C LEU A 431 -1.13 2.13 46.47
N MET A 432 -2.16 2.31 47.29
CA MET A 432 -2.05 2.27 48.75
C MET A 432 -1.89 0.85 49.30
N LYS A 433 -2.50 -0.16 48.67
CA LYS A 433 -2.47 -1.54 49.16
C LYS A 433 -1.35 -2.38 48.57
N GLU A 434 -1.00 -2.14 47.31
CA GLU A 434 -0.13 -3.03 46.57
C GLU A 434 1.21 -2.38 46.25
N ILE A 435 1.23 -1.15 45.73
CA ILE A 435 2.48 -0.54 45.23
C ILE A 435 3.32 0.04 46.36
N ILE A 436 2.79 1.01 47.10
CA ILE A 436 3.55 1.76 48.12
C ILE A 436 4.10 0.82 49.21
N PRO A 437 3.34 -0.16 49.73
CA PRO A 437 3.87 -1.08 50.75
C PRO A 437 5.02 -1.97 50.26
N ARG A 438 5.05 -2.32 48.97
CA ARG A 438 6.08 -3.22 48.40
C ARG A 438 7.32 -2.47 47.93
N TYR A 439 7.14 -1.28 47.37
CA TYR A 439 8.21 -0.58 46.62
C TYR A 439 8.59 0.78 47.22
N GLY A 440 7.86 1.24 48.24
CA GLY A 440 8.07 2.56 48.85
C GLY A 440 7.30 3.67 48.15
N LEU A 441 7.56 4.91 48.57
CA LEU A 441 6.90 6.09 48.02
C LEU A 441 7.41 6.40 46.61
N LEU A 442 6.46 6.71 45.73
CA LEU A 442 6.71 7.14 44.36
C LEU A 442 7.16 8.61 44.36
N LEU A 443 7.92 9.02 43.35
CA LEU A 443 8.25 10.43 43.09
C LEU A 443 7.31 11.02 42.03
N GLU A 444 6.94 10.24 41.02
CA GLU A 444 6.16 10.73 39.87
C GLU A 444 5.20 9.66 39.34
N ILE A 445 3.99 10.08 38.96
CA ILE A 445 3.03 9.25 38.24
C ILE A 445 2.65 9.91 36.91
N GLY A 446 3.15 9.35 35.82
CA GLY A 446 2.73 9.68 34.47
C GLY A 446 1.41 8.97 34.15
N SER A 447 0.40 9.74 33.76
CA SER A 447 -0.88 9.20 33.32
C SER A 447 -1.42 9.97 32.13
N ASP A 448 -2.52 9.44 31.63
CA ASP A 448 -3.31 10.01 30.58
C ASP A 448 -4.31 11.03 31.23
N ASN A 449 -4.82 12.02 30.49
CA ASN A 449 -5.89 12.93 30.99
C ASN A 449 -7.28 12.26 31.14
N GLY A 450 -7.32 10.95 31.42
CA GLY A 450 -8.53 10.18 31.58
C GLY A 450 -9.28 10.60 32.86
N PRO A 451 -10.62 10.47 32.89
CA PRO A 451 -11.40 10.89 34.05
C PRO A 451 -10.96 10.23 35.36
N ALA A 452 -10.42 9.01 35.31
CA ALA A 452 -9.94 8.30 36.48
C ALA A 452 -8.71 8.95 37.15
N PHE A 453 -7.87 9.65 36.37
CA PHE A 453 -6.57 10.16 36.81
C PHE A 453 -6.57 11.68 37.10
N VAL A 454 -7.51 12.42 36.50
CA VAL A 454 -7.64 13.88 36.68
C VAL A 454 -8.53 14.24 37.88
N GLN A 455 -9.21 13.27 38.49
CA GLN A 455 -10.09 13.49 39.64
C GLN A 455 -9.34 14.05 40.86
N ASN A 456 -10.00 14.99 41.56
CA ASN A 456 -9.43 15.70 42.71
C ASN A 456 -8.93 14.75 43.82
N CYS A 457 -9.57 13.59 43.99
CA CYS A 457 -9.17 12.61 44.99
C CYS A 457 -7.73 12.09 44.77
N LEU A 458 -7.36 11.75 43.54
CA LEU A 458 -5.99 11.27 43.24
C LEU A 458 -4.98 12.40 43.36
N GLN A 459 -5.34 13.59 42.88
CA GLN A 459 -4.51 14.79 42.97
C GLN A 459 -4.24 15.19 44.43
N GLN A 460 -5.23 15.07 45.32
CA GLN A 460 -5.06 15.32 46.75
C GLN A 460 -4.16 14.26 47.39
N LEU A 461 -4.35 12.98 47.06
CA LEU A 461 -3.48 11.92 47.56
C LEU A 461 -2.02 12.14 47.12
N ALA A 462 -1.80 12.45 45.83
CA ALA A 462 -0.48 12.73 45.30
C ALA A 462 0.21 13.87 46.06
N ARG A 463 -0.49 14.99 46.29
CA ARG A 463 0.01 16.12 47.09
C ARG A 463 0.36 15.72 48.53
N LEU A 464 -0.49 14.94 49.19
CA LEU A 464 -0.26 14.50 50.58
C LEU A 464 0.97 13.59 50.69
N LEU A 465 1.23 12.77 49.66
CA LEU A 465 2.34 11.84 49.62
C LEU A 465 3.61 12.41 48.97
N GLY A 466 3.57 13.66 48.50
CA GLY A 466 4.69 14.29 47.80
C GLY A 466 4.98 13.70 46.42
N ILE A 467 3.98 13.08 45.78
CA ILE A 467 4.06 12.51 44.43
C ILE A 467 3.70 13.60 43.42
N THR A 468 4.50 13.73 42.36
CA THR A 468 4.28 14.67 41.25
C THR A 468 3.38 14.07 40.18
#